data_AF-A0A1G4B5Z2-F1
#
_entry.id   AF-A0A1G4B5Z2-F1
#
_cell.length_a   1.000
_cell.length_b   1.000
_cell.length_c   1.000
_cell.angle_alpha   90.00
_cell.angle_beta   90.00
_cell.angle_gamma   90.00
#
_symmetry.space_group_name_H-M   'P 1'
#
loop_
_entity.id
_entity.type
_entity.pdbx_description
1 polymer ?
#
loop_
_entity_poly.entity_id
_entity_poly.type
_entity_poly.pdbx_seq_one_letter_code
_entity_poly.pdbx_strand_id
1 'polypeptide(L)' 'LIRALIFFIFKKNKKKLRLIIDYKKLNKIIKKSYYLLPFIIKLKEILYKT' A
#
# COMPACT_ATOMS: atom_id res chain seq x y z
N LEU A 1 -0.11 18.69 -15.51
CA LEU A 1 0.23 17.24 -15.47
C LEU A 1 1.13 16.96 -14.27
N ILE A 2 0.77 16.03 -13.38
CA ILE A 2 1.66 15.61 -12.29
C ILE A 2 2.67 14.62 -12.88
N ARG A 3 3.97 14.95 -12.88
CA ARG A 3 5.03 13.99 -13.21
C ARG A 3 5.16 12.99 -12.07
N ALA A 4 5.14 11.70 -12.40
CA ALA A 4 5.38 10.60 -11.47
C ALA A 4 6.65 9.84 -11.90
N LEU A 5 7.47 9.45 -10.92
CA LEU A 5 8.64 8.60 -11.18
C LEU A 5 8.18 7.14 -11.33
N ILE A 6 8.82 6.40 -12.24
CA ILE A 6 8.54 4.98 -12.48
C ILE A 6 9.81 4.19 -12.20
N PHE A 7 9.68 3.11 -11.45
CA PHE A 7 10.76 2.19 -11.09
C PHE A 7 10.44 0.79 -11.60
N PHE A 8 11.46 0.11 -12.13
CA PHE A 8 11.41 -1.32 -12.42
C PHE A 8 12.19 -2.07 -11.35
N ILE A 9 11.50 -2.88 -10.56
CA ILE A 9 12.09 -3.61 -9.44
C ILE A 9 11.87 -5.10 -9.63
N PHE A 10 12.91 -5.91 -9.45
CA PHE A 10 12.77 -7.36 -9.46
C PHE A 10 11.96 -7.86 -8.25
N LYS A 11 11.01 -8.76 -8.49
CA LYS A 11 10.37 -9.52 -7.41
C LYS A 11 11.41 -10.36 -6.67
N LYS A 12 11.09 -10.78 -5.44
CA LYS A 12 11.99 -11.56 -4.56
C LYS A 12 12.60 -12.79 -5.24
N ASN A 13 11.84 -13.45 -6.11
CA ASN A 13 12.30 -14.61 -6.88
C ASN A 13 13.18 -14.26 -8.10
N LYS A 14 13.46 -12.97 -8.36
CA LYS A 14 14.21 -12.39 -9.48
C LYS A 14 13.72 -12.74 -10.90
N LYS A 15 12.71 -13.59 -11.04
CA LYS A 15 12.17 -14.06 -12.32
C LYS A 15 11.20 -13.07 -12.98
N LYS A 16 10.66 -12.11 -12.21
CA LYS A 16 9.67 -11.15 -12.71
C LYS A 16 10.04 -9.73 -12.30
N LEU A 17 9.98 -8.80 -13.24
CA LEU A 17 10.03 -7.37 -12.97
C LEU A 17 8.65 -6.87 -12.56
N ARG A 18 8.62 -5.88 -11.66
CA ARG A 18 7.42 -5.16 -11.25
C ARG A 18 7.66 -3.68 -11.54
N LEU A 19 6.73 -3.06 -12.26
CA LEU A 19 6.66 -1.62 -12.40
C LEU A 19 6.03 -1.03 -11.13
N ILE A 20 6.70 -0.04 -10.54
CA ILE A 20 6.25 0.67 -9.35
C ILE A 20 6.27 2.17 -9.66
N ILE A 21 5.17 2.85 -9.40
CA ILE A 21 5.04 4.30 -9.59
C ILE A 21 5.23 4.99 -8.23
N ASP A 22 6.04 6.05 -8.19
CA ASP A 22 6.20 6.87 -6.98
C ASP A 22 5.01 7.81 -6.80
N TYR A 23 4.13 7.44 -5.87
CA TYR A 23 2.98 8.24 -5.50
C TYR A 23 3.23 9.18 -4.31
N LYS A 24 4.46 9.35 -3.80
CA LYS A 24 4.73 10.19 -2.61
C LYS A 24 4.15 11.60 -2.73
N LYS A 25 4.38 12.26 -3.87
CA LYS A 25 3.86 13.62 -4.13
C LYS A 25 2.34 13.63 -4.24
N LEU A 26 1.77 12.66 -4.95
CA LEU A 26 0.32 12.53 -5.14
C LEU A 26 -0.40 12.25 -3.80
N ASN A 27 0.17 11.38 -2.97
CA ASN A 27 -0.36 11.01 -1.66
C ASN A 27 -0.43 12.17 -0.65
N LYS A 28 0.35 13.24 -0.87
CA LYS A 28 0.27 14.48 -0.06
C LYS A 28 -0.85 15.42 -0.53
N ILE A 29 -1.22 15.36 -1.81
CA ILE A 29 -2.18 16.27 -2.43
C ILE A 29 -3.62 15.74 -2.27
N ILE A 30 -3.81 14.43 -2.36
CA ILE A 30 -5.14 13.81 -2.29
C ILE A 30 -5.69 13.84 -0.86
N LYS A 31 -6.97 14.21 -0.72
CA LYS A 31 -7.73 14.08 0.54
C LYS A 31 -7.80 12.61 0.96
N LYS A 32 -7.27 12.30 2.15
CA LYS A 32 -7.31 10.96 2.73
C LYS A 32 -8.74 10.64 3.18
N SER A 33 -9.29 9.54 2.69
CA SER A 33 -10.45 8.90 3.31
C SER A 33 -9.96 7.84 4.28
N TYR A 34 -10.08 8.09 5.58
CA TYR A 34 -9.64 7.16 6.62
C TYR A 34 -10.73 6.14 6.87
N TYR A 35 -10.56 4.93 6.32
CA TYR A 35 -11.30 3.77 6.76
C TYR A 35 -10.58 3.15 7.95
N LEU A 36 -11.31 2.95 9.05
CA LEU A 36 -10.78 2.29 10.23
C LEU A 36 -10.59 0.79 9.91
N LEU A 37 -9.35 0.42 9.64
CA LEU A 37 -8.96 -0.99 9.56
C LEU A 37 -8.55 -1.44 10.96
N PRO A 38 -9.26 -2.39 11.58
CA PRO A 38 -8.86 -2.92 12.87
C PRO A 38 -7.48 -3.58 12.78
N PHE A 39 -6.67 -3.39 13.83
CA PHE A 39 -5.40 -4.07 13.96
C PHE A 39 -5.61 -5.59 14.03
N ILE A 40 -4.61 -6.37 13.61
CA ILE A 40 -4.75 -7.83 13.51
C ILE A 40 -5.12 -8.49 14.85
N ILE A 41 -4.68 -7.95 15.98
CA ILE A 41 -5.06 -8.44 17.31
C ILE A 41 -6.56 -8.25 17.54
N LYS A 42 -7.09 -7.03 17.28
CA LYS A 42 -8.52 -6.72 17.39
C LYS A 42 -9.37 -7.56 16.43
N LEU A 43 -8.88 -7.83 15.22
CA LEU A 43 -9.54 -8.75 14.29
C LEU A 43 -9.60 -10.18 14.83
N LYS A 44 -8.53 -10.68 15.45
CA LYS A 44 -8.50 -12.01 16.06
C LYS A 44 -9.48 -12.10 17.23
N GLU A 45 -9.55 -11.10 18.09
CA GLU A 45 -10.52 -11.04 19.20
C GLU A 45 -11.96 -11.10 18.68
N ILE A 46 -12.28 -10.33 17.63
CA ILE A 46 -13.62 -10.36 17.01
C ILE A 46 -13.92 -11.74 16.41
N LEU A 47 -12.95 -12.35 15.71
CA LEU A 47 -13.15 -13.60 14.98
C LEU A 47 -13.21 -14.82 15.90
N TYR A 48 -12.35 -14.86 16.92
CA TYR A 48 -12.19 -16.01 17.81
C TYR A 48 -12.90 -15.86 19.15
N LYS A 49 -13.65 -14.75 19.36
CA LYS A 49 -14.52 -14.46 20.52
C LYS A 49 -14.13 -15.28 21.76
N THR A 50 -12.94 -14.97 22.28
CA THR A 50 -12.51 -15.49 23.58
C THR A 50 -13.11 -14.65 24.68
#